data_AF-A0A518HET3-F1
#
_entry.id   AF-A0A518HET3-F1
#
_cell.length_a   1.000
_cell.length_b   1.000
_cell.length_c   1.000
_cell.angle_alpha   90.00
_cell.angle_beta   90.00
_cell.angle_gamma   90.00
#
_symmetry.space_group_name_H-M   'P 1'
#
loop_
_entity.id
_entity.type
_entity.pdbx_description
1 polymer ?
#
loop_
_entity_poly.entity_id
_entity_poly.type
_entity_poly.pdbx_seq_one_letter_code
_entity_poly.pdbx_strand_id
1 'polypeptide(L)'
;MIARRPFASLAVLLIALPGPSPMTRPARDDPGRFLLLSDIHFDPFFDGTLFHRLAAEPIERWAQILAGSRPAGFNPRGTDSNFALLSAALDDARRRCPDPDFVLYPGDFLAHRWQHRYDALAPRSHLDDPASYRIFTGKVVRFLAAEFRSRYPATPVLPTLGNDDSYCGDYRIEPEGPFLSMFADAWGPLLGPEGGRGSFPETFPTGGYYEMPLPEAAGHRLVVLNSVPFSVNYDNACGDRTQTPALDQLDWLAGALGRAEEAGEDVWLLMHVPPGINAFNSVDPVRRGGPPVSFWQSELTGRFLGLVRKHRGTLRVAFAGHTHMDDFRVLPAGDEPALLCKIAPAISPIFRNNPGYQVYSYDRVSGTLRDYRTAYLTDLDEGGPGPGRWAPEYRFGDAYGLPGPDAASVAELATRMGSDASVREAYSTYYGVSSPPEFTGDQFDIYRCAISNITPGDFLRCLTGSETPGRPPALPDRSRSPRPAGSPAP
;
A
#
# COMPACT_ATOMS: atom_id res chain seq x y z
N MET A 1 12.32 76.85 -38.61
CA MET A 1 11.67 76.64 -37.31
C MET A 1 10.95 75.31 -37.35
N ILE A 2 11.57 74.28 -36.77
CA ILE A 2 11.02 72.93 -36.64
C ILE A 2 10.89 72.69 -35.13
N ALA A 3 9.67 72.48 -34.64
CA ALA A 3 9.41 72.15 -33.25
C ALA A 3 8.78 70.75 -33.17
N ARG A 4 9.52 69.82 -32.57
CA ARG A 4 9.08 68.46 -32.22
C ARG A 4 8.11 68.54 -31.03
N ARG A 5 7.01 67.79 -31.07
CA ARG A 5 6.13 67.52 -29.92
C ARG A 5 6.31 66.07 -29.45
N PRO A 6 6.18 65.78 -28.14
CA PRO A 6 6.58 64.50 -27.55
C PRO A 6 5.44 63.48 -27.53
N PHE A 7 5.84 62.20 -27.52
CA PHE A 7 5.01 61.02 -27.30
C PHE A 7 4.51 60.95 -25.85
N ALA A 8 3.22 60.65 -25.65
CA ALA A 8 2.66 60.26 -24.36
C ALA A 8 2.35 58.75 -24.39
N SER A 9 3.06 57.99 -23.55
CA SER A 9 2.82 56.56 -23.33
C SER A 9 1.61 56.36 -22.42
N LEU A 10 0.64 55.57 -22.88
CA LEU A 10 -0.54 55.18 -22.10
C LEU A 10 -0.18 53.97 -21.24
N ALA A 11 -0.09 54.14 -19.92
CA ALA A 11 0.07 53.03 -18.98
C ALA A 11 -1.29 52.36 -18.75
N VAL A 12 -1.41 51.08 -19.12
CA VAL A 12 -2.56 50.24 -18.79
C VAL A 12 -2.33 49.62 -17.42
N LEU A 13 -3.15 50.01 -16.45
CA LEU A 13 -3.16 49.45 -15.09
C LEU A 13 -3.93 48.11 -15.12
N LEU A 14 -3.22 46.99 -15.09
CA LEU A 14 -3.82 45.67 -14.85
C LEU A 14 -4.19 45.55 -13.37
N ILE A 15 -5.49 45.65 -13.07
CA ILE A 15 -6.04 45.32 -11.76
C ILE A 15 -6.08 43.80 -11.65
N ALA A 16 -5.17 43.21 -10.89
CA ALA A 16 -5.23 41.80 -10.52
C ALA A 16 -6.38 41.61 -9.52
N LEU A 17 -7.45 40.92 -9.95
CA LEU A 17 -8.46 40.43 -9.03
C LEU A 17 -7.88 39.24 -8.26
N PRO A 18 -8.07 39.16 -6.93
CA PRO A 18 -7.66 38.00 -6.16
C PRO A 18 -8.44 36.78 -6.66
N GLY A 19 -7.73 35.72 -7.03
CA GLY A 19 -8.33 34.43 -7.38
C GLY A 19 -9.14 33.88 -6.21
N PRO A 20 -10.13 32.99 -6.47
CA PRO A 20 -10.91 32.37 -5.41
C PRO A 20 -9.96 31.61 -4.48
N SER A 21 -9.94 31.99 -3.19
CA SER A 21 -9.27 31.22 -2.16
C SER A 21 -9.86 29.80 -2.14
N PRO A 22 -9.04 28.74 -2.04
CA PRO A 22 -9.58 27.40 -1.84
C PRO A 22 -10.39 27.44 -0.54
N MET A 23 -11.67 27.08 -0.64
CA MET A 23 -12.53 26.96 0.53
C MET A 23 -12.00 25.81 1.39
N THR A 24 -11.15 26.13 2.37
CA THR A 24 -10.75 25.20 3.42
C THR A 24 -11.98 24.94 4.27
N ARG A 25 -12.53 23.73 4.12
CA ARG A 25 -13.54 23.24 5.06
C ARG A 25 -12.91 23.24 6.46
N PRO A 26 -13.56 23.79 7.49
CA PRO A 26 -13.01 23.74 8.84
C PRO A 26 -12.77 22.27 9.24
N ALA A 27 -11.60 22.00 9.79
CA ALA A 27 -11.22 20.67 10.28
C ALA A 27 -12.28 20.19 11.28
N ARG A 28 -12.75 18.95 11.09
CA ARG A 28 -13.63 18.29 12.06
C ARG A 28 -12.82 17.88 13.28
N ASP A 29 -13.31 18.17 14.48
CA ASP A 29 -12.65 17.81 15.76
C ASP A 29 -12.62 16.29 16.06
N ASP A 30 -13.34 15.47 15.29
CA ASP A 30 -13.34 14.00 15.39
C ASP A 30 -12.11 13.42 14.66
N PRO A 31 -11.45 12.35 15.15
CA PRO A 31 -10.44 11.61 14.39
C PRO A 31 -10.88 11.25 12.96
N GLY A 32 -9.92 11.30 12.05
CA GLY A 32 -10.00 10.75 10.71
C GLY A 32 -10.13 9.25 10.71
N ARG A 33 -10.78 8.68 9.69
CA ARG A 33 -10.84 7.24 9.47
C ARG A 33 -10.62 6.91 8.01
N PHE A 34 -9.83 5.88 7.75
CA PHE A 34 -9.63 5.35 6.40
C PHE A 34 -9.60 3.82 6.43
N LEU A 35 -9.82 3.22 5.26
CA LEU A 35 -9.71 1.79 5.06
C LEU A 35 -8.40 1.44 4.37
N LEU A 36 -7.81 0.33 4.78
CA LEU A 36 -6.70 -0.33 4.08
C LEU A 36 -7.18 -1.71 3.64
N LEU A 37 -7.31 -1.88 2.33
CA LEU A 37 -7.77 -3.10 1.65
C LEU A 37 -6.73 -3.44 0.59
N SER A 38 -6.31 -4.70 0.47
CA SER A 38 -5.24 -5.08 -0.46
C SER A 38 -5.42 -6.49 -0.99
N ASP A 39 -4.73 -6.82 -2.08
CA ASP A 39 -4.51 -8.19 -2.56
C ASP A 39 -5.84 -8.96 -2.66
N ILE A 40 -6.83 -8.35 -3.33
CA ILE A 40 -8.12 -9.00 -3.59
C ILE A 40 -7.91 -10.22 -4.46
N HIS A 41 -7.01 -10.14 -5.45
CA HIS A 41 -6.80 -11.18 -6.47
C HIS A 41 -8.13 -11.75 -6.96
N PHE A 42 -8.93 -10.93 -7.62
CA PHE A 42 -10.26 -11.34 -8.03
C PHE A 42 -10.18 -12.40 -9.13
N ASP A 43 -10.77 -13.55 -8.88
CA ASP A 43 -10.84 -14.70 -9.78
C ASP A 43 -12.25 -14.84 -10.38
N PRO A 44 -12.53 -14.18 -11.53
CA PRO A 44 -13.77 -14.37 -12.26
C PRO A 44 -13.82 -15.74 -12.97
N PHE A 45 -12.75 -16.53 -12.92
CA PHE A 45 -12.64 -17.85 -13.55
C PHE A 45 -13.01 -18.99 -12.59
N PHE A 46 -13.26 -18.69 -11.31
CA PHE A 46 -13.63 -19.68 -10.30
C PHE A 46 -14.74 -20.62 -10.78
N ASP A 47 -15.80 -20.07 -11.39
CA ASP A 47 -16.76 -20.82 -12.18
C ASP A 47 -16.50 -20.58 -13.68
N GLY A 48 -15.64 -21.43 -14.25
CA GLY A 48 -15.25 -21.34 -15.65
C GLY A 48 -16.43 -21.44 -16.63
N THR A 49 -17.58 -21.96 -16.23
CA THR A 49 -18.78 -22.03 -17.09
C THR A 49 -19.36 -20.64 -17.38
N LEU A 50 -19.03 -19.63 -16.56
CA LEU A 50 -19.47 -18.24 -16.73
C LEU A 50 -18.59 -17.45 -17.71
N PHE A 51 -17.40 -17.94 -18.06
CA PHE A 51 -16.39 -17.18 -18.81
C PHE A 51 -16.93 -16.56 -20.10
N HIS A 52 -17.54 -17.38 -20.98
CA HIS A 52 -18.06 -16.88 -22.26
C HIS A 52 -19.16 -15.83 -22.08
N ARG A 53 -19.97 -15.95 -21.02
CA ARG A 53 -21.02 -14.99 -20.70
C ARG A 53 -20.43 -13.68 -20.18
N LEU A 54 -19.42 -13.74 -19.31
CA LEU A 54 -18.70 -12.55 -18.84
C LEU A 54 -18.00 -11.82 -19.98
N ALA A 55 -17.36 -12.58 -20.88
CA ALA A 55 -16.70 -12.03 -22.06
C ALA A 55 -17.68 -11.29 -22.99
N ALA A 56 -18.89 -11.85 -23.20
CA ALA A 56 -19.91 -11.28 -24.09
C ALA A 56 -20.69 -10.10 -23.46
N GLU A 57 -21.01 -10.18 -22.17
CA GLU A 57 -21.91 -9.24 -21.49
C GLU A 57 -21.18 -8.00 -20.94
N PRO A 58 -21.85 -6.84 -20.85
CA PRO A 58 -21.27 -5.64 -20.26
C PRO A 58 -21.14 -5.78 -18.74
N ILE A 59 -20.23 -5.02 -18.13
CA ILE A 59 -19.83 -5.20 -16.71
C ILE A 59 -20.97 -4.96 -15.71
N GLU A 60 -21.98 -4.18 -16.08
CA GLU A 60 -23.16 -3.89 -15.27
C GLU A 60 -23.99 -5.14 -14.99
N ARG A 61 -23.84 -6.19 -15.82
CA ARG A 61 -24.52 -7.48 -15.62
C ARG A 61 -23.66 -8.48 -14.84
N TRP A 62 -22.37 -8.19 -14.63
CA TRP A 62 -21.43 -9.17 -14.08
C TRP A 62 -21.78 -9.58 -12.65
N ALA A 63 -22.15 -8.65 -11.77
CA ALA A 63 -22.56 -8.99 -10.40
C ALA A 63 -23.72 -10.00 -10.38
N GLN A 64 -24.73 -9.82 -11.25
CA GLN A 64 -25.84 -10.75 -11.39
C GLN A 64 -25.39 -12.12 -11.95
N ILE A 65 -24.48 -12.13 -12.92
CA ILE A 65 -23.94 -13.36 -13.53
C ILE A 65 -23.13 -14.15 -12.48
N LEU A 66 -22.21 -13.48 -11.80
CA LEU A 66 -21.30 -14.04 -10.81
C LEU A 66 -22.02 -14.49 -9.54
N ALA A 67 -23.10 -13.83 -9.13
CA ALA A 67 -23.98 -14.32 -8.05
C ALA A 67 -24.62 -15.70 -8.39
N GLY A 68 -24.68 -16.05 -9.67
CA GLY A 68 -25.12 -17.36 -10.15
C GLY A 68 -24.04 -18.45 -10.11
N SER A 69 -22.81 -18.13 -9.69
CA SER A 69 -21.67 -19.05 -9.70
C SER A 69 -21.93 -20.36 -8.96
N ARG A 70 -21.34 -21.45 -9.48
CA ARG A 70 -21.34 -22.79 -8.89
C ARG A 70 -19.91 -23.32 -8.75
N PRO A 71 -19.50 -23.82 -7.57
CA PRO A 71 -20.27 -23.87 -6.33
C PRO A 71 -20.60 -22.46 -5.78
N ALA A 72 -21.70 -22.36 -5.04
CA ALA A 72 -22.07 -21.10 -4.38
C ALA A 72 -21.29 -20.94 -3.07
N GLY A 73 -21.08 -19.70 -2.63
CA GLY A 73 -20.33 -19.40 -1.41
C GLY A 73 -18.87 -19.06 -1.67
N PHE A 74 -18.07 -19.01 -0.60
CA PHE A 74 -16.67 -18.63 -0.68
C PHE A 74 -15.81 -19.70 -1.34
N ASN A 75 -14.78 -19.26 -2.05
CA ASN A 75 -13.74 -20.14 -2.56
C ASN A 75 -12.92 -20.72 -1.38
N PRO A 76 -12.40 -21.96 -1.50
CA PRO A 76 -11.65 -22.59 -0.42
C PRO A 76 -10.31 -21.88 -0.19
N ARG A 77 -9.80 -21.97 1.04
CA ARG A 77 -8.45 -21.54 1.39
C ARG A 77 -7.41 -22.15 0.43
N GLY A 78 -6.42 -21.35 0.02
CA GLY A 78 -5.47 -21.76 -1.01
C GLY A 78 -5.89 -21.39 -2.44
N THR A 79 -6.93 -20.58 -2.61
CA THR A 79 -7.37 -20.07 -3.92
C THR A 79 -7.63 -18.56 -3.86
N ASP A 80 -7.57 -17.91 -5.02
CA ASP A 80 -7.87 -16.49 -5.22
C ASP A 80 -9.34 -16.16 -5.00
N SER A 81 -9.66 -14.91 -4.65
CA SER A 81 -11.00 -14.50 -4.23
C SER A 81 -12.03 -14.63 -5.34
N ASN A 82 -13.07 -15.43 -5.12
CA ASN A 82 -14.24 -15.41 -6.00
C ASN A 82 -15.14 -14.19 -5.72
N PHE A 83 -16.21 -14.03 -6.50
CA PHE A 83 -17.12 -12.89 -6.34
C PHE A 83 -17.85 -12.87 -4.99
N ALA A 84 -18.18 -14.04 -4.43
CA ALA A 84 -18.85 -14.11 -3.13
C ALA A 84 -17.96 -13.52 -2.03
N LEU A 85 -16.67 -13.87 -2.02
CA LEU A 85 -15.71 -13.36 -1.05
C LEU A 85 -15.45 -11.86 -1.26
N LEU A 86 -15.23 -11.43 -2.50
CA LEU A 86 -15.09 -10.01 -2.86
C LEU A 86 -16.28 -9.17 -2.34
N SER A 87 -17.51 -9.58 -2.67
CA SER A 87 -18.71 -8.86 -2.26
C SER A 87 -18.82 -8.83 -0.73
N ALA A 88 -18.65 -9.98 -0.06
CA ALA A 88 -18.76 -10.08 1.39
C ALA A 88 -17.75 -9.18 2.12
N ALA A 89 -16.51 -9.12 1.64
CA ALA A 89 -15.46 -8.25 2.19
C ALA A 89 -15.81 -6.77 2.06
N LEU A 90 -16.20 -6.33 0.86
CA LEU A 90 -16.53 -4.91 0.63
C LEU A 90 -17.83 -4.51 1.37
N ASP A 91 -18.82 -5.40 1.44
CA ASP A 91 -20.06 -5.18 2.20
C ASP A 91 -19.77 -5.07 3.70
N ASP A 92 -18.87 -5.90 4.24
CA ASP A 92 -18.47 -5.81 5.65
C ASP A 92 -17.68 -4.53 5.95
N ALA A 93 -16.71 -4.19 5.11
CA ALA A 93 -15.97 -2.94 5.22
C ALA A 93 -16.92 -1.75 5.25
N ARG A 94 -17.95 -1.75 4.39
CA ARG A 94 -18.94 -0.66 4.31
C ARG A 94 -19.85 -0.59 5.54
N ARG A 95 -20.12 -1.72 6.19
CA ARG A 95 -20.86 -1.75 7.47
C ARG A 95 -20.01 -1.19 8.62
N ARG A 96 -18.72 -1.51 8.68
CA ARG A 96 -17.84 -1.09 9.78
C ARG A 96 -17.34 0.35 9.65
N CYS A 97 -16.99 0.76 8.44
CA CYS A 97 -16.53 2.10 8.14
C CYS A 97 -17.38 2.66 6.99
N PRO A 98 -18.57 3.21 7.28
CA PRO A 98 -19.52 3.62 6.25
C PRO A 98 -19.04 4.82 5.42
N ASP A 99 -18.36 5.75 6.07
CA ASP A 99 -17.93 7.03 5.50
C ASP A 99 -16.44 7.26 5.85
N PRO A 100 -15.52 6.47 5.30
CA PRO A 100 -14.10 6.74 5.43
C PRO A 100 -13.73 7.99 4.63
N ASP A 101 -12.70 8.71 5.09
CA ASP A 101 -12.15 9.88 4.39
C ASP A 101 -11.55 9.46 3.04
N PHE A 102 -10.94 8.28 2.99
CA PHE A 102 -10.40 7.63 1.79
C PHE A 102 -10.22 6.12 2.03
N VAL A 103 -9.99 5.38 0.94
CA VAL A 103 -9.55 3.99 0.94
C VAL A 103 -8.16 3.93 0.32
N LEU A 104 -7.18 3.39 1.04
CA LEU A 104 -5.88 3.02 0.48
C LEU A 104 -5.96 1.60 -0.06
N TYR A 105 -5.47 1.40 -1.29
CA TYR A 105 -5.48 0.08 -1.94
C TYR A 105 -4.08 -0.30 -2.48
N PRO A 106 -3.28 -1.04 -1.70
CA PRO A 106 -1.94 -1.49 -2.08
C PRO A 106 -1.89 -2.61 -3.14
N GLY A 107 -2.61 -2.50 -4.27
CA GLY A 107 -2.41 -3.35 -5.46
C GLY A 107 -2.90 -4.80 -5.39
N ASP A 108 -2.58 -5.54 -6.45
CA ASP A 108 -2.97 -6.93 -6.74
C ASP A 108 -4.49 -7.11 -6.84
N PHE A 109 -5.03 -6.61 -7.96
CA PHE A 109 -6.43 -6.73 -8.35
C PHE A 109 -6.70 -8.06 -9.06
N LEU A 110 -5.79 -8.50 -9.93
CA LEU A 110 -5.95 -9.68 -10.76
C LEU A 110 -5.54 -10.96 -10.02
N ALA A 111 -6.21 -12.07 -10.33
CA ALA A 111 -5.85 -13.38 -9.78
C ALA A 111 -4.48 -13.86 -10.27
N HIS A 112 -3.79 -14.62 -9.42
CA HIS A 112 -2.49 -15.22 -9.73
C HIS A 112 -2.54 -16.05 -11.02
N ARG A 113 -1.45 -16.01 -11.81
CA ARG A 113 -1.35 -16.73 -13.10
C ARG A 113 -2.45 -16.32 -14.08
N TRP A 114 -2.74 -15.02 -14.15
CA TRP A 114 -3.84 -14.43 -14.91
C TRP A 114 -3.93 -14.92 -16.37
N GLN A 115 -2.81 -14.90 -17.10
CA GLN A 115 -2.73 -15.36 -18.50
C GLN A 115 -3.10 -16.85 -18.64
N HIS A 116 -2.57 -17.70 -17.76
CA HIS A 116 -2.85 -19.14 -17.78
C HIS A 116 -4.32 -19.42 -17.50
N ARG A 117 -4.95 -18.69 -16.57
CA ARG A 117 -6.38 -18.84 -16.25
C ARG A 117 -7.27 -18.41 -17.43
N TYR A 118 -6.92 -17.33 -18.10
CA TYR A 118 -7.60 -16.89 -19.32
C TYR A 118 -7.48 -17.93 -20.44
N ASP A 119 -6.25 -18.38 -20.74
CA ASP A 119 -5.97 -19.33 -21.83
C ASP A 119 -6.66 -20.68 -21.65
N ALA A 120 -6.87 -21.11 -20.39
CA ALA A 120 -7.56 -22.35 -20.09
C ALA A 120 -9.05 -22.35 -20.50
N LEU A 121 -9.66 -21.18 -20.68
CA LEU A 121 -11.10 -21.01 -20.93
C LEU A 121 -11.39 -20.29 -22.26
N ALA A 122 -10.47 -19.47 -22.75
CA ALA A 122 -10.64 -18.69 -23.96
C ALA A 122 -10.59 -19.55 -25.23
N PRO A 123 -11.37 -19.21 -26.28
CA PRO A 123 -11.30 -19.93 -27.56
C PRO A 123 -9.93 -19.82 -28.25
N ARG A 124 -9.17 -18.77 -27.95
CA ARG A 124 -7.82 -18.51 -28.44
C ARG A 124 -6.98 -18.00 -27.27
N SER A 125 -5.71 -18.37 -27.25
CA SER A 125 -4.78 -17.92 -26.21
C SER A 125 -4.59 -16.40 -26.25
N HIS A 126 -4.08 -15.81 -25.17
CA HIS A 126 -3.69 -14.41 -25.10
C HIS A 126 -2.60 -14.04 -26.12
N LEU A 127 -1.80 -15.02 -26.60
CA LEU A 127 -0.82 -14.82 -27.66
C LEU A 127 -1.47 -14.81 -29.05
N ASP A 128 -2.47 -15.67 -29.27
CA ASP A 128 -3.17 -15.78 -30.56
C ASP A 128 -4.24 -14.68 -30.75
N ASP A 129 -4.79 -14.16 -29.64
CA ASP A 129 -5.79 -13.09 -29.61
C ASP A 129 -5.57 -12.09 -28.46
N PRO A 130 -4.50 -11.28 -28.52
CA PRO A 130 -4.17 -10.33 -27.46
C PRO A 130 -5.24 -9.25 -27.29
N ALA A 131 -6.02 -8.94 -28.33
CA ALA A 131 -7.08 -7.94 -28.26
C ALA A 131 -8.22 -8.39 -27.33
N SER A 132 -8.73 -9.61 -27.52
CA SER A 132 -9.79 -10.17 -26.65
C SER A 132 -9.33 -10.32 -25.21
N TYR A 133 -8.08 -10.75 -25.00
CA TYR A 133 -7.48 -10.85 -23.67
C TYR A 133 -7.41 -9.50 -22.95
N ARG A 134 -6.94 -8.45 -23.65
CA ARG A 134 -6.87 -7.09 -23.10
C ARG A 134 -8.26 -6.52 -22.79
N ILE A 135 -9.24 -6.77 -23.67
CA ILE A 135 -10.65 -6.37 -23.44
C ILE A 135 -11.21 -7.06 -22.20
N PHE A 136 -11.05 -8.37 -22.07
CA PHE A 136 -11.54 -9.12 -20.91
C PHE A 136 -10.88 -8.64 -19.62
N THR A 137 -9.55 -8.54 -19.60
CA THR A 137 -8.79 -8.03 -18.45
C THR A 137 -9.23 -6.61 -18.08
N GLY A 138 -9.45 -5.74 -19.08
CA GLY A 138 -9.96 -4.39 -18.84
C GLY A 138 -11.40 -4.36 -18.32
N LYS A 139 -12.25 -5.33 -18.67
CA LYS A 139 -13.58 -5.48 -18.04
C LYS A 139 -13.46 -5.84 -16.56
N VAL A 140 -12.52 -6.72 -16.20
CA VAL A 140 -12.30 -7.14 -14.81
C VAL A 140 -11.87 -5.96 -13.95
N VAL A 141 -10.90 -5.17 -14.40
CA VAL A 141 -10.47 -3.94 -13.70
C VAL A 141 -11.65 -2.96 -13.56
N ARG A 142 -12.39 -2.67 -14.64
CA ARG A 142 -13.56 -1.78 -14.55
C ARG A 142 -14.68 -2.31 -13.65
N PHE A 143 -14.87 -3.64 -13.60
CA PHE A 143 -15.83 -4.26 -12.71
C PHE A 143 -15.45 -4.06 -11.24
N LEU A 144 -14.19 -4.26 -10.88
CA LEU A 144 -13.71 -3.99 -9.52
C LEU A 144 -13.88 -2.50 -9.15
N ALA A 145 -13.58 -1.58 -10.07
CA ALA A 145 -13.83 -0.15 -9.86
C ALA A 145 -15.32 0.13 -9.60
N ALA A 146 -16.22 -0.52 -10.32
CA ALA A 146 -17.67 -0.42 -10.11
C ALA A 146 -18.11 -0.99 -8.75
N GLU A 147 -17.53 -2.11 -8.31
CA GLU A 147 -17.83 -2.72 -7.00
C GLU A 147 -17.42 -1.79 -5.85
N PHE A 148 -16.25 -1.15 -5.93
CA PHE A 148 -15.83 -0.11 -4.97
C PHE A 148 -16.76 1.11 -5.02
N ARG A 149 -17.04 1.63 -6.22
CA ARG A 149 -17.90 2.82 -6.39
C ARG A 149 -19.31 2.61 -5.84
N SER A 150 -19.88 1.41 -6.01
CA SER A 150 -21.22 1.10 -5.55
C SER A 150 -21.37 1.19 -4.02
N ARG A 151 -20.31 0.85 -3.28
CA ARG A 151 -20.29 0.84 -1.81
C ARG A 151 -19.78 2.15 -1.23
N TYR A 152 -18.87 2.81 -1.94
CA TYR A 152 -18.26 4.07 -1.54
C TYR A 152 -18.41 5.14 -2.64
N PRO A 153 -19.63 5.63 -2.90
CA PRO A 153 -19.89 6.55 -4.01
C PRO A 153 -19.15 7.89 -3.87
N ALA A 154 -18.95 8.35 -2.64
CA ALA A 154 -18.36 9.65 -2.31
C ALA A 154 -16.93 9.58 -1.75
N THR A 155 -16.38 8.40 -1.50
CA THR A 155 -15.05 8.25 -0.91
C THR A 155 -13.99 8.01 -1.99
N PRO A 156 -12.86 8.76 -1.98
CA PRO A 156 -11.71 8.47 -2.81
C PRO A 156 -11.13 7.06 -2.54
N VAL A 157 -10.88 6.29 -3.60
CA VAL A 157 -10.11 5.05 -3.55
C VAL A 157 -8.77 5.31 -4.23
N LEU A 158 -7.68 5.15 -3.48
CA LEU A 158 -6.34 5.56 -3.83
C LEU A 158 -5.49 4.30 -4.03
N PRO A 159 -5.35 3.80 -5.28
CA PRO A 159 -4.66 2.56 -5.56
C PRO A 159 -3.18 2.77 -5.90
N THR A 160 -2.40 1.71 -5.73
CA THR A 160 -1.24 1.42 -6.60
C THR A 160 -1.45 0.09 -7.33
N LEU A 161 -0.51 -0.28 -8.20
CA LEU A 161 -0.48 -1.58 -8.88
C LEU A 161 0.37 -2.59 -8.09
N GLY A 162 -0.05 -3.85 -8.13
CA GLY A 162 0.72 -4.98 -7.67
C GLY A 162 1.34 -5.81 -8.79
N ASN A 163 2.13 -6.83 -8.43
CA ASN A 163 2.89 -7.58 -9.43
C ASN A 163 2.03 -8.33 -10.43
N ASP A 164 0.78 -8.68 -10.08
CA ASP A 164 -0.12 -9.42 -10.97
C ASP A 164 -0.90 -8.50 -11.91
N ASP A 165 -0.83 -7.19 -11.69
CA ASP A 165 -1.60 -6.19 -12.42
C ASP A 165 -0.92 -5.77 -13.74
N SER A 166 -0.84 -6.71 -14.68
CA SER A 166 -0.30 -6.44 -16.02
C SER A 166 -0.93 -7.30 -17.11
N TYR A 167 -0.78 -6.88 -18.37
CA TYR A 167 -1.07 -7.75 -19.52
C TYR A 167 0.06 -8.74 -19.83
N CYS A 168 1.29 -8.45 -19.38
CA CYS A 168 2.49 -9.21 -19.74
C CYS A 168 2.73 -10.43 -18.84
N GLY A 169 2.09 -10.45 -17.67
CA GLY A 169 2.23 -11.46 -16.62
C GLY A 169 2.83 -10.90 -15.34
N ASP A 170 2.96 -11.77 -14.35
CA ASP A 170 3.41 -11.47 -12.99
C ASP A 170 4.79 -10.79 -13.04
N TYR A 171 4.96 -9.68 -12.31
CA TYR A 171 6.17 -8.84 -12.24
C TYR A 171 6.63 -8.25 -13.58
N ARG A 172 5.76 -8.15 -14.58
CA ARG A 172 6.11 -7.64 -15.92
C ARG A 172 5.29 -6.42 -16.32
N ILE A 173 5.01 -5.52 -15.38
CA ILE A 173 4.37 -4.24 -15.70
C ILE A 173 5.22 -3.50 -16.73
N GLU A 174 4.64 -3.26 -17.90
CA GLU A 174 5.25 -2.55 -19.03
C GLU A 174 5.20 -1.03 -18.77
N PRO A 175 6.34 -0.33 -18.62
CA PRO A 175 6.38 1.13 -18.56
C PRO A 175 5.80 1.72 -19.84
N GLU A 176 5.03 2.81 -19.73
CA GLU A 176 4.30 3.43 -20.84
C GLU A 176 3.34 2.47 -21.58
N GLY A 177 3.05 1.32 -20.98
CA GLY A 177 2.29 0.25 -21.58
C GLY A 177 0.77 0.52 -21.59
N PRO A 178 0.02 -0.15 -22.48
CA PRO A 178 -1.42 0.03 -22.61
C PRO A 178 -2.21 -0.39 -21.35
N PHE A 179 -1.63 -1.24 -20.48
CA PHE A 179 -2.26 -1.58 -19.21
C PHE A 179 -2.38 -0.36 -18.29
N LEU A 180 -1.31 0.44 -18.18
CA LEU A 180 -1.28 1.63 -17.31
C LEU A 180 -2.33 2.65 -17.75
N SER A 181 -2.43 2.90 -19.05
CA SER A 181 -3.45 3.79 -19.62
C SER A 181 -4.87 3.27 -19.38
N MET A 182 -5.11 1.97 -19.63
CA MET A 182 -6.40 1.34 -19.38
C MET A 182 -6.81 1.41 -17.91
N PHE A 183 -5.87 1.18 -17.00
CA PHE A 183 -6.11 1.27 -15.56
C PHE A 183 -6.38 2.72 -15.15
N ALA A 184 -5.60 3.69 -15.65
CA ALA A 184 -5.82 5.12 -15.39
C ALA A 184 -7.24 5.55 -15.79
N ASP A 185 -7.73 5.11 -16.95
CA ASP A 185 -9.09 5.39 -17.40
C ASP A 185 -10.16 4.76 -16.49
N ALA A 186 -9.93 3.51 -16.06
CA ALA A 186 -10.87 2.76 -15.23
C ALA A 186 -10.94 3.29 -13.78
N TRP A 187 -9.79 3.63 -13.21
CA TRP A 187 -9.66 3.93 -11.78
C TRP A 187 -9.50 5.41 -11.45
N GLY A 188 -9.02 6.23 -12.39
CA GLY A 188 -8.89 7.68 -12.25
C GLY A 188 -10.14 8.35 -11.65
N PRO A 189 -11.36 8.02 -12.10
CA PRO A 189 -12.59 8.55 -11.51
C PRO A 189 -12.74 8.30 -10.00
N LEU A 190 -12.20 7.20 -9.47
CA LEU A 190 -12.29 6.82 -8.06
C LEU A 190 -11.37 7.63 -7.16
N LEU A 191 -10.35 8.32 -7.68
CA LEU A 191 -9.46 9.16 -6.86
C LEU A 191 -10.12 10.46 -6.37
N GLY A 192 -11.31 10.79 -6.89
CA GLY A 192 -12.05 12.00 -6.56
C GLY A 192 -12.27 12.93 -7.77
N PRO A 193 -12.68 14.18 -7.53
CA PRO A 193 -12.86 15.18 -8.58
C PRO A 193 -11.57 15.40 -9.38
N GLU A 194 -11.68 15.67 -10.68
CA GLU A 194 -10.52 15.76 -11.60
C GLU A 194 -9.42 16.72 -11.10
N GLY A 195 -9.79 17.92 -10.64
CA GLY A 195 -8.83 18.90 -10.11
C GLY A 195 -8.14 18.50 -8.81
N GLY A 196 -8.56 17.41 -8.16
CA GLY A 196 -7.96 16.89 -6.92
C GLY A 196 -7.02 15.71 -7.13
N ARG A 197 -6.84 15.21 -8.36
CA ARG A 197 -6.08 13.97 -8.64
C ARG A 197 -4.56 14.15 -8.71
N GLY A 198 -4.06 15.35 -8.43
CA GLY A 198 -2.62 15.64 -8.44
C GLY A 198 -1.99 15.32 -9.80
N SER A 199 -0.86 14.60 -9.78
CA SER A 199 -0.13 14.20 -10.98
C SER A 199 -0.64 12.91 -11.64
N PHE A 200 -1.72 12.31 -11.13
CA PHE A 200 -2.19 11.01 -11.60
C PHE A 200 -2.44 10.96 -13.11
N PRO A 201 -3.17 11.92 -13.73
CA PRO A 201 -3.43 11.88 -15.17
C PRO A 201 -2.16 11.91 -16.03
N GLU A 202 -1.09 12.52 -15.54
CA GLU A 202 0.17 12.68 -16.27
C GLU A 202 1.17 11.55 -16.01
N THR A 203 1.35 11.13 -14.76
CA THR A 203 2.45 10.22 -14.38
C THR A 203 2.02 8.75 -14.31
N PHE A 204 0.74 8.47 -14.00
CA PHE A 204 0.27 7.09 -13.90
C PHE A 204 0.33 6.34 -15.25
N PRO A 205 -0.13 6.90 -16.38
CA PRO A 205 -0.04 6.21 -17.68
C PRO A 205 1.40 5.91 -18.13
N THR A 206 2.38 6.66 -17.62
CA THR A 206 3.80 6.49 -17.94
C THR A 206 4.48 5.45 -17.05
N GLY A 207 4.26 5.49 -15.72
CA GLY A 207 5.03 4.65 -14.79
C GLY A 207 4.23 3.96 -13.68
N GLY A 208 2.92 4.19 -13.61
CA GLY A 208 2.06 3.64 -12.54
C GLY A 208 2.23 4.30 -11.17
N TYR A 209 2.92 5.44 -11.10
CA TYR A 209 3.16 6.21 -9.87
C TYR A 209 2.60 7.64 -10.00
N TYR A 210 2.30 8.27 -8.87
CA TYR A 210 1.74 9.63 -8.84
C TYR A 210 1.79 10.26 -7.44
N GLU A 211 1.61 11.57 -7.36
CA GLU A 211 1.42 12.28 -6.11
C GLU A 211 0.11 13.08 -6.12
N MET A 212 -0.57 13.18 -4.98
CA MET A 212 -1.77 13.99 -4.82
C MET A 212 -1.94 14.48 -3.37
N PRO A 213 -2.69 15.55 -3.11
CA PRO A 213 -3.07 15.91 -1.75
C PRO A 213 -3.80 14.75 -1.06
N LEU A 214 -3.47 14.49 0.21
CA LEU A 214 -4.15 13.46 0.98
C LEU A 214 -5.58 13.95 1.32
N PRO A 215 -6.66 13.22 0.95
CA PRO A 215 -8.02 13.67 1.21
C PRO A 215 -8.29 13.90 2.69
N GLU A 216 -9.00 14.99 3.00
CA GLU A 216 -9.39 15.41 4.37
C GLU A 216 -8.21 15.70 5.34
N ALA A 217 -6.95 15.70 4.86
CA ALA A 217 -5.75 15.98 5.65
C ALA A 217 -4.94 17.12 5.03
N ALA A 218 -5.32 18.37 5.32
CA ALA A 218 -4.64 19.55 4.78
C ALA A 218 -3.16 19.61 5.23
N GLY A 219 -2.25 19.94 4.31
CA GLY A 219 -0.81 19.91 4.57
C GLY A 219 -0.18 18.52 4.46
N HIS A 220 -0.93 17.51 4.03
CA HIS A 220 -0.42 16.16 3.77
C HIS A 220 -0.54 15.80 2.29
N ARG A 221 0.44 15.06 1.80
CA ARG A 221 0.52 14.54 0.43
C ARG A 221 0.60 13.02 0.46
N LEU A 222 -0.16 12.37 -0.40
CA LEU A 222 0.03 10.96 -0.73
C LEU A 222 0.98 10.88 -1.92
N VAL A 223 2.07 10.14 -1.77
CA VAL A 223 2.97 9.76 -2.85
C VAL A 223 2.85 8.26 -3.08
N VAL A 224 2.35 7.89 -4.25
CA VAL A 224 2.08 6.50 -4.64
C VAL A 224 3.17 6.01 -5.56
N LEU A 225 3.83 4.92 -5.17
CA LEU A 225 4.87 4.26 -5.92
C LEU A 225 4.32 3.04 -6.64
N ASN A 226 4.73 2.85 -7.88
CA ASN A 226 4.74 1.54 -8.50
C ASN A 226 6.02 0.83 -8.05
N SER A 227 5.95 0.04 -6.98
CA SER A 227 7.13 -0.66 -6.44
C SER A 227 7.46 -1.97 -7.14
N VAL A 228 6.68 -2.41 -8.14
CA VAL A 228 6.93 -3.66 -8.87
C VAL A 228 8.30 -3.63 -9.59
N PRO A 229 8.69 -2.56 -10.31
CA PRO A 229 10.05 -2.42 -10.87
C PRO A 229 11.21 -2.53 -9.89
N PHE A 230 10.97 -2.36 -8.59
CA PHE A 230 12.00 -2.44 -7.56
C PHE A 230 12.30 -3.89 -7.16
N SER A 231 11.35 -4.79 -7.44
CA SER A 231 11.44 -6.20 -7.06
C SER A 231 12.65 -6.89 -7.70
N VAL A 232 13.21 -7.87 -6.99
CA VAL A 232 14.21 -8.80 -7.54
C VAL A 232 13.65 -9.68 -8.66
N ASN A 233 12.31 -9.80 -8.75
CA ASN A 233 11.61 -10.62 -9.74
C ASN A 233 11.17 -9.83 -10.98
N TYR A 234 11.36 -8.50 -11.00
CA TYR A 234 10.92 -7.68 -12.11
C TYR A 234 11.67 -7.99 -13.41
N ASP A 235 10.91 -8.12 -14.50
CA ASP A 235 11.46 -8.25 -15.85
C ASP A 235 10.64 -7.38 -16.81
N ASN A 236 11.30 -6.40 -17.46
CA ASN A 236 10.67 -5.58 -18.49
C ASN A 236 10.58 -6.34 -19.82
N ALA A 237 9.94 -7.52 -19.81
CA ALA A 237 9.92 -8.42 -20.96
C ALA A 237 9.07 -7.89 -22.12
N CYS A 238 8.00 -7.14 -21.82
CA CYS A 238 7.09 -6.58 -22.82
C CYS A 238 7.40 -5.13 -23.20
N GLY A 239 8.20 -4.40 -22.41
CA GLY A 239 8.60 -3.03 -22.73
C GLY A 239 9.97 -2.91 -23.38
N ASP A 240 10.50 -1.69 -23.44
CA ASP A 240 11.85 -1.44 -23.92
C ASP A 240 12.88 -1.83 -22.84
N ARG A 241 13.70 -2.86 -23.13
CA ARG A 241 14.72 -3.38 -22.20
C ARG A 241 15.83 -2.38 -21.87
N THR A 242 15.92 -1.25 -22.57
CA THR A 242 16.84 -0.15 -22.24
C THR A 242 16.30 0.80 -21.18
N GLN A 243 14.98 0.79 -20.93
CA GLN A 243 14.37 1.60 -19.88
C GLN A 243 14.79 1.12 -18.49
N THR A 244 14.89 2.08 -17.56
CA THR A 244 15.22 1.83 -16.15
C THR A 244 14.12 2.35 -15.24
N PRO A 245 12.89 1.80 -15.32
CA PRO A 245 11.70 2.40 -14.70
C PRO A 245 11.81 2.60 -13.18
N ALA A 246 12.57 1.75 -12.48
CA ALA A 246 12.81 1.93 -11.06
C ALA A 246 13.75 3.09 -10.73
N LEU A 247 14.78 3.32 -11.56
CA LEU A 247 15.69 4.46 -11.39
C LEU A 247 14.98 5.77 -11.73
N ASP A 248 14.24 5.79 -12.85
CA ASP A 248 13.45 6.96 -13.26
C ASP A 248 12.43 7.36 -12.18
N GLN A 249 11.78 6.37 -11.56
CA GLN A 249 10.85 6.60 -10.46
C GLN A 249 11.53 7.05 -9.17
N LEU A 250 12.74 6.57 -8.86
CA LEU A 250 13.52 7.06 -7.71
C LEU A 250 13.93 8.53 -7.87
N ASP A 251 14.30 8.93 -9.09
CA ASP A 251 14.61 10.33 -9.41
C ASP A 251 13.35 11.21 -9.31
N TRP A 252 12.22 10.72 -9.83
CA TRP A 252 10.92 11.37 -9.66
C TRP A 252 10.53 11.51 -8.18
N LEU A 253 10.70 10.45 -7.38
CA LEU A 253 10.39 10.42 -5.96
C LEU A 253 11.25 11.44 -5.19
N ALA A 254 12.54 11.54 -5.50
CA ALA A 254 13.40 12.56 -4.90
C ALA A 254 12.87 13.98 -5.17
N GLY A 255 12.36 14.24 -6.38
CA GLY A 255 11.70 15.49 -6.73
C GLY A 255 10.38 15.71 -6.00
N ALA A 256 9.54 14.67 -5.89
CA ALA A 256 8.26 14.72 -5.17
C ALA A 256 8.46 15.06 -3.68
N LEU A 257 9.40 14.39 -3.02
CA LEU A 257 9.74 14.65 -1.62
C LEU A 257 10.34 16.04 -1.42
N GLY A 258 11.20 16.50 -2.35
CA GLY A 258 11.72 17.87 -2.32
C GLY A 258 10.62 18.93 -2.43
N ARG A 259 9.65 18.74 -3.35
CA ARG A 259 8.49 19.65 -3.47
C ARG A 259 7.62 19.66 -2.22
N ALA A 260 7.40 18.51 -1.59
CA ALA A 260 6.64 18.44 -0.34
C ALA A 260 7.37 19.18 0.80
N GLU A 261 8.67 18.97 0.94
CA GLU A 261 9.49 19.66 1.95
C GLU A 261 9.51 21.19 1.74
N GLU A 262 9.65 21.66 0.50
CA GLU A 262 9.57 23.09 0.16
C GLU A 262 8.20 23.70 0.46
N ALA A 263 7.12 22.91 0.29
CA ALA A 263 5.76 23.31 0.60
C ALA A 263 5.40 23.20 2.09
N GLY A 264 6.30 22.64 2.92
CA GLY A 264 6.02 22.34 4.33
C GLY A 264 4.94 21.27 4.51
N GLU A 265 4.79 20.38 3.53
CA GLU A 265 3.83 19.27 3.55
C GLU A 265 4.48 18.00 4.11
N ASP A 266 3.67 17.21 4.81
CA ASP A 266 4.03 15.88 5.27
C ASP A 266 3.62 14.82 4.23
N VAL A 267 4.36 13.71 4.16
CA VAL A 267 4.19 12.70 3.12
C VAL A 267 3.82 11.34 3.69
N TRP A 268 2.76 10.76 3.13
CA TRP A 268 2.42 9.35 3.24
C TRP A 268 2.85 8.64 1.96
N LEU A 269 3.41 7.44 2.09
CA LEU A 269 3.75 6.59 0.94
C LEU A 269 2.73 5.46 0.79
N LEU A 270 2.39 5.13 -0.46
CA LEU A 270 1.67 3.91 -0.81
C LEU A 270 2.48 3.14 -1.85
N MET A 271 2.68 1.85 -1.64
CA MET A 271 3.36 0.96 -2.56
C MET A 271 2.73 -0.44 -2.48
N HIS A 272 3.12 -1.38 -3.33
CA HIS A 272 2.63 -2.75 -3.25
C HIS A 272 3.69 -3.67 -2.64
N VAL A 273 4.75 -3.98 -3.41
CA VAL A 273 5.90 -4.76 -2.92
C VAL A 273 6.65 -3.94 -1.87
N PRO A 274 6.75 -4.37 -0.60
CA PRO A 274 7.47 -3.65 0.44
C PRO A 274 8.99 -3.78 0.27
N PRO A 275 9.78 -2.84 0.79
CA PRO A 275 11.24 -3.00 0.87
C PRO A 275 11.63 -4.01 1.96
N GLY A 276 12.86 -4.51 1.86
CA GLY A 276 13.47 -5.33 2.91
C GLY A 276 13.40 -6.83 2.64
N ILE A 277 13.50 -7.62 3.71
CA ILE A 277 13.64 -9.07 3.63
C ILE A 277 12.27 -9.74 3.48
N ASN A 278 12.20 -10.68 2.54
CA ASN A 278 11.11 -11.63 2.41
C ASN A 278 11.36 -12.77 3.39
N ALA A 279 10.75 -12.69 4.58
CA ALA A 279 10.96 -13.66 5.65
C ALA A 279 10.62 -15.09 5.21
N PHE A 280 9.46 -15.28 4.56
CA PHE A 280 9.00 -16.58 4.06
C PHE A 280 10.02 -17.24 3.13
N ASN A 281 10.43 -16.54 2.06
CA ASN A 281 11.42 -17.07 1.12
C ASN A 281 12.85 -17.14 1.70
N SER A 282 13.10 -16.49 2.84
CA SER A 282 14.39 -16.55 3.52
C SER A 282 14.52 -17.74 4.46
N VAL A 283 13.43 -18.40 4.86
CA VAL A 283 13.48 -19.50 5.85
C VAL A 283 14.44 -20.61 5.43
N ASP A 284 14.24 -21.17 4.24
CA ASP A 284 15.03 -22.30 3.77
C ASP A 284 16.50 -21.94 3.49
N PRO A 285 16.81 -20.85 2.75
CA PRO A 285 18.19 -20.44 2.52
C PRO A 285 18.95 -20.15 3.83
N VAL A 286 18.36 -19.39 4.75
CA VAL A 286 19.02 -18.98 6.01
C VAL A 286 19.30 -20.19 6.90
N ARG A 287 18.35 -21.13 7.04
CA ARG A 287 18.56 -22.36 7.82
C ARG A 287 19.66 -23.25 7.25
N ARG A 288 19.96 -23.14 5.96
CA ARG A 288 21.08 -23.83 5.29
C ARG A 288 22.39 -23.03 5.33
N GLY A 289 22.44 -21.90 6.05
CA GLY A 289 23.61 -21.02 6.12
C GLY A 289 23.80 -20.14 4.88
N GLY A 290 22.78 -20.03 4.03
CA GLY A 290 22.76 -19.17 2.85
C GLY A 290 22.29 -17.74 3.15
N PRO A 291 22.33 -16.85 2.15
CA PRO A 291 21.86 -15.47 2.29
C PRO A 291 20.32 -15.41 2.40
N PRO A 292 19.77 -14.37 3.05
CA PRO A 292 18.33 -14.11 3.00
C PRO A 292 17.89 -13.64 1.60
N VAL A 293 16.59 -13.72 1.34
CA VAL A 293 15.95 -13.25 0.11
C VAL A 293 15.34 -11.88 0.35
N SER A 294 15.73 -10.88 -0.45
CA SER A 294 15.14 -9.55 -0.44
C SER A 294 13.94 -9.46 -1.36
N PHE A 295 12.96 -8.62 -1.02
CA PHE A 295 11.90 -8.24 -1.97
C PHE A 295 12.47 -7.39 -3.10
N TRP A 296 13.27 -6.38 -2.77
CA TRP A 296 13.80 -5.42 -3.72
C TRP A 296 15.26 -5.67 -4.07
N GLN A 297 15.66 -5.21 -5.26
CA GLN A 297 17.07 -5.20 -5.67
C GLN A 297 17.88 -4.32 -4.72
N SER A 298 19.09 -4.78 -4.35
CA SER A 298 19.92 -4.15 -3.31
C SER A 298 20.28 -2.70 -3.62
N GLU A 299 20.59 -2.36 -4.88
CA GLU A 299 20.93 -1.00 -5.27
C GLU A 299 19.74 -0.04 -5.07
N LEU A 300 18.56 -0.44 -5.55
CA LEU A 300 17.33 0.34 -5.45
C LEU A 300 16.91 0.52 -3.99
N THR A 301 17.07 -0.53 -3.17
CA THR A 301 16.86 -0.47 -1.72
C THR A 301 17.78 0.57 -1.07
N GLY A 302 19.08 0.56 -1.41
CA GLY A 302 20.04 1.53 -0.90
C GLY A 302 19.70 2.97 -1.26
N ARG A 303 19.30 3.22 -2.51
CA ARG A 303 18.87 4.55 -2.99
C ARG A 303 17.61 5.02 -2.26
N PHE A 304 16.60 4.15 -2.13
CA PHE A 304 15.37 4.47 -1.41
C PHE A 304 15.62 4.77 0.07
N LEU A 305 16.44 3.98 0.76
CA LEU A 305 16.85 4.26 2.15
C LEU A 305 17.61 5.59 2.27
N GLY A 306 18.36 5.98 1.24
CA GLY A 306 18.97 7.30 1.14
C GLY A 306 17.92 8.43 1.14
N LEU A 307 16.83 8.27 0.40
CA LEU A 307 15.71 9.22 0.38
C LEU A 307 14.97 9.25 1.72
N VAL A 308 14.71 8.09 2.32
CA VAL A 308 14.11 8.00 3.66
C VAL A 308 14.94 8.77 4.69
N ARG A 309 16.27 8.56 4.68
CA ARG A 309 17.18 9.26 5.62
C ARG A 309 17.19 10.77 5.39
N LYS A 310 17.19 11.21 4.12
CA LYS A 310 17.21 12.62 3.74
C LYS A 310 15.93 13.32 4.15
N HIS A 311 14.77 12.73 3.88
CA HIS A 311 13.44 13.32 4.08
C HIS A 311 12.71 12.79 5.32
N ARG A 312 13.44 12.28 6.33
CA ARG A 312 12.86 11.71 7.57
C ARG A 312 11.97 12.68 8.36
N GLY A 313 12.16 13.99 8.18
CA GLY A 313 11.31 15.01 8.82
C GLY A 313 9.95 15.20 8.14
N THR A 314 9.85 14.81 6.87
CA THR A 314 8.70 14.98 5.97
C THR A 314 7.88 13.70 5.87
N LEU A 315 8.53 12.53 5.89
CA LEU A 315 7.86 11.23 5.81
C LEU A 315 7.16 10.89 7.14
N ARG A 316 5.91 10.41 7.07
CA ARG A 316 5.11 10.05 8.26
C ARG A 316 4.84 8.56 8.36
N VAL A 317 4.37 7.96 7.27
CA VAL A 317 4.06 6.52 7.22
C VAL A 317 4.03 6.03 5.78
N ALA A 318 4.27 4.74 5.60
CA ALA A 318 4.14 4.02 4.35
C ALA A 318 3.16 2.86 4.50
N PHE A 319 2.47 2.51 3.42
CA PHE A 319 1.59 1.34 3.34
C PHE A 319 1.99 0.46 2.15
N ALA A 320 1.93 -0.84 2.35
CA ALA A 320 2.26 -1.89 1.38
C ALA A 320 1.23 -3.03 1.44
N GLY A 321 1.30 -3.95 0.48
CA GLY A 321 0.51 -5.20 0.42
C GLY A 321 1.45 -6.38 0.16
N HIS A 322 1.14 -7.19 -0.85
CA HIS A 322 2.04 -8.17 -1.48
C HIS A 322 2.31 -9.45 -0.69
N THR A 323 2.50 -9.38 0.63
CA THR A 323 2.81 -10.58 1.42
C THR A 323 1.58 -11.38 1.79
N HIS A 324 0.39 -10.77 1.69
CA HIS A 324 -0.90 -11.25 2.18
C HIS A 324 -1.05 -11.34 3.70
N MET A 325 0.01 -11.02 4.44
CA MET A 325 0.11 -11.18 5.89
C MET A 325 0.05 -9.83 6.59
N ASP A 326 -0.46 -9.80 7.83
CA ASP A 326 -0.44 -8.60 8.67
C ASP A 326 0.99 -8.41 9.25
N ASP A 327 1.79 -7.58 8.58
CA ASP A 327 3.23 -7.45 8.86
C ASP A 327 3.68 -5.97 8.84
N PHE A 328 4.92 -5.72 9.24
CA PHE A 328 5.52 -4.40 9.33
C PHE A 328 6.95 -4.40 8.81
N ARG A 329 7.37 -3.26 8.25
CA ARG A 329 8.78 -2.92 8.04
C ARG A 329 9.09 -1.59 8.69
N VAL A 330 10.20 -1.49 9.41
CA VAL A 330 10.72 -0.25 9.97
C VAL A 330 11.98 0.14 9.23
N LEU A 331 11.90 1.22 8.47
CA LEU A 331 13.01 1.71 7.66
C LEU A 331 13.88 2.65 8.50
N PRO A 332 15.20 2.43 8.54
CA PRO A 332 16.09 3.20 9.39
C PRO A 332 16.58 4.50 8.73
N ALA A 333 16.85 5.51 9.54
CA ALA A 333 17.63 6.70 9.17
C ALA A 333 18.90 6.79 10.02
N GLY A 334 19.90 5.97 9.69
CA GLY A 334 21.04 5.74 10.60
C GLY A 334 20.62 4.67 11.61
N ASP A 335 20.77 4.95 12.90
CA ASP A 335 20.37 4.02 13.97
C ASP A 335 18.93 4.26 14.47
N GLU A 336 18.23 5.26 13.92
CA GLU A 336 16.88 5.64 14.35
C GLU A 336 15.79 4.99 13.47
N PRO A 337 14.69 4.48 14.07
CA PRO A 337 13.52 4.02 13.32
C PRO A 337 12.79 5.22 12.70
N ALA A 338 12.87 5.37 11.39
CA ALA A 338 12.48 6.61 10.71
C ALA A 338 11.11 6.54 10.02
N LEU A 339 10.78 5.40 9.42
CA LEU A 339 9.54 5.24 8.69
C LEU A 339 8.94 3.86 8.91
N LEU A 340 7.70 3.84 9.40
CA LEU A 340 6.89 2.63 9.39
C LEU A 340 6.38 2.40 7.98
N CYS A 341 6.58 1.20 7.45
CA CYS A 341 5.86 0.66 6.31
C CYS A 341 4.96 -0.48 6.80
N LYS A 342 3.65 -0.22 6.84
CA LYS A 342 2.66 -1.20 7.26
C LYS A 342 2.23 -2.05 6.07
N ILE A 343 2.31 -3.38 6.22
CA ILE A 343 1.90 -4.33 5.18
C ILE A 343 0.49 -4.82 5.47
N ALA A 344 -0.44 -4.56 4.56
CA ALA A 344 -1.83 -4.96 4.68
C ALA A 344 -2.00 -6.48 4.50
N PRO A 345 -2.87 -7.14 5.28
CA PRO A 345 -3.29 -8.49 4.95
C PRO A 345 -4.12 -8.51 3.67
N ALA A 346 -4.18 -9.69 3.02
CA ALA A 346 -4.96 -9.88 1.81
C ALA A 346 -6.44 -10.19 2.11
N ILE A 347 -7.31 -9.82 1.18
CA ILE A 347 -8.64 -10.43 1.07
C ILE A 347 -8.51 -11.85 0.49
N SER A 348 -7.61 -12.06 -0.47
CA SER A 348 -7.35 -13.38 -1.04
C SER A 348 -6.76 -14.35 -0.01
N PRO A 349 -7.34 -15.55 0.18
CA PRO A 349 -6.79 -16.58 1.05
C PRO A 349 -5.85 -17.54 0.31
N ILE A 350 -5.31 -17.16 -0.86
CA ILE A 350 -4.47 -18.06 -1.69
C ILE A 350 -3.21 -18.53 -0.95
N PHE A 351 -2.61 -17.67 -0.11
CA PHE A 351 -1.49 -18.05 0.75
C PHE A 351 -1.93 -18.43 2.17
N ARG A 352 -3.15 -18.95 2.28
CA ARG A 352 -3.70 -19.60 3.48
C ARG A 352 -3.95 -18.70 4.69
N ASN A 353 -3.67 -17.40 4.63
CA ASN A 353 -4.21 -16.40 5.55
C ASN A 353 -5.75 -16.45 5.59
N ASN A 354 -6.36 -15.96 6.67
CA ASN A 354 -7.78 -15.59 6.57
C ASN A 354 -7.91 -14.28 5.78
N PRO A 355 -9.02 -14.10 5.03
CA PRO A 355 -9.37 -12.82 4.44
C PRO A 355 -9.47 -11.74 5.51
N GLY A 356 -8.74 -10.64 5.33
CA GLY A 356 -8.68 -9.57 6.32
C GLY A 356 -8.49 -8.18 5.72
N TYR A 357 -8.95 -7.16 6.45
CA TYR A 357 -8.74 -5.75 6.11
C TYR A 357 -8.63 -4.90 7.38
N GLN A 358 -8.17 -3.66 7.24
CA GLN A 358 -7.88 -2.80 8.39
C GLN A 358 -8.65 -1.48 8.32
N VAL A 359 -9.18 -1.05 9.47
CA VAL A 359 -9.81 0.27 9.67
C VAL A 359 -8.91 1.10 10.57
N TYR A 360 -8.40 2.21 10.04
CA TYR A 360 -7.50 3.11 10.76
C TYR A 360 -8.24 4.29 11.35
N SER A 361 -7.67 4.82 12.43
CA SER A 361 -7.97 6.15 12.94
C SER A 361 -6.70 7.01 12.92
N TYR A 362 -6.84 8.27 12.55
CA TYR A 362 -5.72 9.20 12.44
C TYR A 362 -6.13 10.63 12.83
N ASP A 363 -5.15 11.48 13.08
CA ASP A 363 -5.38 12.90 13.29
C ASP A 363 -5.40 13.63 11.94
N ARG A 364 -6.50 14.30 11.60
CA ARG A 364 -6.64 15.01 10.29
C ARG A 364 -5.72 16.23 10.16
N VAL A 365 -5.23 16.77 11.27
CA VAL A 365 -4.35 17.94 11.27
C VAL A 365 -2.89 17.50 11.18
N SER A 366 -2.44 16.61 12.06
CA SER A 366 -1.04 16.16 12.08
C SER A 366 -0.75 14.97 11.16
N GLY A 367 -1.76 14.33 10.57
CA GLY A 367 -1.61 13.12 9.77
C GLY A 367 -1.06 11.93 10.57
N THR A 368 -1.06 12.01 11.90
CA THR A 368 -0.50 10.95 12.75
C THR A 368 -1.51 9.83 12.93
N LEU A 369 -1.07 8.59 12.71
CA LEU A 369 -1.90 7.42 13.00
C LEU A 369 -2.12 7.29 14.51
N ARG A 370 -3.38 7.08 14.91
CA ARG A 370 -3.75 6.88 16.32
C ARG A 370 -3.80 5.40 16.66
N ASP A 371 -4.53 4.62 15.86
CA ASP A 371 -4.71 3.17 16.07
C ASP A 371 -5.33 2.54 14.81
N TYR A 372 -5.36 1.21 14.73
CA TYR A 372 -6.16 0.48 13.74
C TYR A 372 -6.80 -0.77 14.32
N ARG A 373 -7.83 -1.26 13.64
CA ARG A 373 -8.48 -2.54 13.91
C ARG A 373 -8.44 -3.42 12.67
N THR A 374 -7.97 -4.65 12.83
CA THR A 374 -8.10 -5.68 11.79
C THR A 374 -9.47 -6.35 11.92
N ALA A 375 -10.16 -6.55 10.80
CA ALA A 375 -11.36 -7.35 10.69
C ALA A 375 -11.08 -8.52 9.76
N TYR A 376 -11.63 -9.70 10.07
CA TYR A 376 -11.35 -10.92 9.32
C TYR A 376 -12.55 -11.84 9.22
N LEU A 377 -12.54 -12.70 8.20
CA LEU A 377 -13.56 -13.73 7.98
C LEU A 377 -13.25 -14.97 8.81
N THR A 378 -14.17 -15.35 9.71
CA THR A 378 -13.98 -16.47 10.66
C THR A 378 -14.41 -17.83 10.13
N ASP A 379 -15.21 -17.86 9.07
CA ASP A 379 -15.89 -19.06 8.57
C ASP A 379 -15.57 -19.37 7.11
N LEU A 380 -14.38 -18.97 6.64
CA LEU A 380 -13.92 -19.26 5.29
C LEU A 380 -14.04 -20.76 4.95
N ASP A 381 -13.58 -21.62 5.86
CA ASP A 381 -13.52 -23.07 5.63
C ASP A 381 -14.91 -23.74 5.66
N GLU A 382 -15.96 -23.04 6.11
CA GLU A 382 -17.34 -23.53 6.00
C GLU A 382 -17.89 -23.39 4.58
N GLY A 383 -17.33 -22.49 3.75
CA GLY A 383 -17.61 -22.37 2.31
C GLY A 383 -19.07 -22.07 1.95
N GLY A 384 -19.90 -21.64 2.91
CA GLY A 384 -21.33 -21.44 2.72
C GLY A 384 -21.67 -20.16 1.95
N PRO A 385 -22.87 -20.08 1.32
CA PRO A 385 -23.37 -18.83 0.76
C PRO A 385 -23.75 -17.84 1.87
N GLY A 386 -23.60 -16.55 1.61
CA GLY A 386 -24.03 -15.48 2.51
C GLY A 386 -22.97 -14.41 2.71
N PRO A 387 -23.19 -13.48 3.65
CA PRO A 387 -22.27 -12.36 3.89
C PRO A 387 -20.99 -12.76 4.64
N GLY A 388 -20.88 -14.03 5.08
CA GLY A 388 -19.79 -14.51 5.93
C GLY A 388 -19.84 -13.96 7.36
N ARG A 389 -19.14 -14.63 8.27
CA ARG A 389 -19.01 -14.18 9.68
C ARG A 389 -17.72 -13.40 9.85
N TRP A 390 -17.80 -12.09 9.61
CA TRP A 390 -16.70 -11.17 9.86
C TRP A 390 -16.66 -10.74 11.32
N ALA A 391 -15.47 -10.82 11.93
CA ALA A 391 -15.23 -10.42 13.32
C ALA A 391 -14.10 -9.40 13.41
N PRO A 392 -14.07 -8.54 14.45
CA PRO A 392 -12.84 -7.86 14.81
C PRO A 392 -11.79 -8.91 15.23
N GLU A 393 -10.58 -8.77 14.75
CA GLU A 393 -9.45 -9.61 15.14
C GLU A 393 -8.72 -8.98 16.35
N TYR A 394 -8.09 -7.83 16.13
CA TYR A 394 -7.40 -7.09 17.18
C TYR A 394 -7.39 -5.59 16.90
N ARG A 395 -7.05 -4.83 17.94
CA ARG A 395 -6.70 -3.41 17.88
C ARG A 395 -5.22 -3.27 18.27
N PHE A 396 -4.43 -2.54 17.49
CA PHE A 396 -2.97 -2.49 17.70
C PHE A 396 -2.58 -2.09 19.12
N GLY A 397 -3.17 -1.01 19.64
CA GLY A 397 -2.86 -0.53 20.98
C GLY A 397 -3.21 -1.52 22.10
N ASP A 398 -4.30 -2.29 21.94
CA ASP A 398 -4.68 -3.34 22.91
C ASP A 398 -3.75 -4.55 22.83
N ALA A 399 -3.48 -5.02 21.61
CA ALA A 399 -2.71 -6.23 21.37
C ALA A 399 -1.27 -6.12 21.84
N TYR A 400 -0.66 -4.95 21.63
CA TYR A 400 0.77 -4.76 21.89
C TYR A 400 1.05 -3.84 23.07
N GLY A 401 0.04 -3.15 23.62
CA GLY A 401 0.23 -2.21 24.73
C GLY A 401 1.11 -1.01 24.34
N LEU A 402 1.01 -0.57 23.09
CA LEU A 402 1.79 0.53 22.51
C LEU A 402 0.86 1.71 22.16
N PRO A 403 1.35 2.96 22.21
CA PRO A 403 0.50 4.15 22.10
C PRO A 403 -0.10 4.36 20.71
N GLY A 404 0.53 3.84 19.66
CA GLY A 404 0.04 3.94 18.28
C GLY A 404 0.99 3.27 17.29
N PRO A 405 0.55 3.06 16.04
CA PRO A 405 1.35 2.38 15.02
C PRO A 405 2.30 3.38 14.34
N ASP A 406 3.45 3.65 14.97
CA ASP A 406 4.55 4.42 14.39
C ASP A 406 5.86 3.63 14.33
N ALA A 407 6.89 4.20 13.71
CA ALA A 407 8.17 3.53 13.49
C ALA A 407 8.84 3.12 14.81
N ALA A 408 8.78 3.98 15.84
CA ALA A 408 9.37 3.73 17.14
C ALA A 408 8.63 2.61 17.90
N SER A 409 7.31 2.65 17.90
CA SER A 409 6.46 1.64 18.55
C SER A 409 6.64 0.27 17.90
N VAL A 410 6.72 0.20 16.57
CA VAL A 410 6.95 -1.09 15.89
C VAL A 410 8.39 -1.60 16.07
N ALA A 411 9.39 -0.70 16.15
CA ALA A 411 10.73 -1.11 16.52
C ALA A 411 10.77 -1.69 17.95
N GLU A 412 10.08 -1.05 18.90
CA GLU A 412 9.92 -1.57 20.25
C GLU A 412 9.18 -2.92 20.27
N LEU A 413 8.11 -3.06 19.47
CA LEU A 413 7.40 -4.33 19.28
C LEU A 413 8.37 -5.45 18.86
N ALA A 414 9.20 -5.20 17.84
CA ALA A 414 10.18 -6.18 17.35
C ALA A 414 11.23 -6.58 18.42
N THR A 415 11.61 -5.64 19.30
CA THR A 415 12.47 -5.94 20.46
C THR A 415 11.71 -6.76 21.52
N ARG A 416 10.48 -6.36 21.88
CA ARG A 416 9.65 -7.06 22.87
C ARG A 416 9.32 -8.48 22.46
N MET A 417 9.06 -8.72 21.18
CA MET A 417 8.90 -10.05 20.59
C MET A 417 10.04 -11.03 20.93
N GLY A 418 11.27 -10.54 21.12
CA GLY A 418 12.42 -11.36 21.51
C GLY A 418 12.40 -11.83 22.98
N SER A 419 11.73 -11.08 23.87
CA SER A 419 11.80 -11.29 25.33
C SER A 419 10.44 -11.52 26.02
N ASP A 420 9.33 -11.15 25.38
CA ASP A 420 7.96 -11.25 25.88
C ASP A 420 7.18 -12.29 25.06
N ALA A 421 6.86 -13.41 25.71
CA ALA A 421 6.16 -14.52 25.07
C ALA A 421 4.73 -14.15 24.63
N SER A 422 4.05 -13.25 25.38
CA SER A 422 2.68 -12.85 25.06
C SER A 422 2.62 -11.99 23.79
N VAL A 423 3.57 -11.07 23.64
CA VAL A 423 3.71 -10.23 22.44
C VAL A 423 4.11 -11.07 21.23
N ARG A 424 5.01 -12.04 21.43
CA ARG A 424 5.37 -13.03 20.40
C ARG A 424 4.15 -13.82 19.93
N GLU A 425 3.36 -14.36 20.86
CA GLU A 425 2.17 -15.15 20.54
C GLU A 425 1.10 -14.30 19.83
N ALA A 426 0.90 -13.06 20.29
CA ALA A 426 0.00 -12.11 19.63
C ALA A 426 0.42 -11.87 18.17
N TYR A 427 1.69 -11.49 17.93
CA TYR A 427 2.19 -11.27 16.57
C TYR A 427 2.07 -12.54 15.71
N SER A 428 2.50 -13.70 16.22
CA SER A 428 2.43 -14.97 15.50
C SER A 428 1.00 -15.36 15.12
N THR A 429 0.02 -15.02 15.96
CA THR A 429 -1.40 -15.26 15.68
C THR A 429 -1.91 -14.32 14.59
N TYR A 430 -1.61 -13.03 14.71
CA TYR A 430 -2.14 -12.00 13.81
C TYR A 430 -1.45 -11.96 12.44
N TYR A 431 -0.21 -12.47 12.33
CA TYR A 431 0.53 -12.51 11.06
C TYR A 431 -0.29 -13.14 9.92
N GLY A 432 -0.88 -14.32 10.15
CA GLY A 432 -1.75 -15.01 9.19
C GLY A 432 -3.24 -14.59 9.28
N VAL A 433 -3.54 -13.49 9.96
CA VAL A 433 -4.92 -13.06 10.25
C VAL A 433 -5.69 -14.14 11.02
N SER A 434 -5.09 -14.68 12.07
CA SER A 434 -5.65 -15.77 12.88
C SER A 434 -5.92 -17.06 12.08
N SER A 435 -5.23 -17.25 10.95
CA SER A 435 -5.10 -18.56 10.31
C SER A 435 -4.18 -19.48 11.14
N PRO A 436 -4.12 -20.78 10.83
CA PRO A 436 -3.04 -21.62 11.35
C PRO A 436 -1.67 -20.94 11.15
N PRO A 437 -0.73 -21.04 12.12
CA PRO A 437 0.53 -20.32 12.06
C PRO A 437 1.35 -20.64 10.80
N GLU A 438 1.82 -19.59 10.13
CA GLU A 438 2.67 -19.68 8.92
C GLU A 438 4.06 -20.25 9.24
N PHE A 439 4.56 -19.99 10.45
CA PHE A 439 5.91 -20.35 10.87
C PHE A 439 5.94 -20.97 12.26
N THR A 440 6.99 -21.75 12.51
CA THR A 440 7.25 -22.43 13.79
C THR A 440 8.14 -21.59 14.71
N GLY A 441 8.22 -21.96 16.00
CA GLY A 441 9.04 -21.25 16.98
C GLY A 441 10.52 -21.15 16.63
N ASP A 442 11.10 -22.15 15.94
CA ASP A 442 12.50 -22.12 15.47
C ASP A 442 12.72 -21.24 14.24
N GLN A 443 11.65 -20.78 13.58
CA GLN A 443 11.68 -19.85 12.46
C GLN A 443 11.37 -18.41 12.89
N PHE A 444 10.88 -18.21 14.12
CA PHE A 444 10.36 -16.92 14.58
C PHE A 444 11.34 -15.75 14.40
N ASP A 445 12.62 -15.96 14.71
CA ASP A 445 13.62 -14.90 14.62
C ASP A 445 13.84 -14.42 13.18
N ILE A 446 13.58 -15.24 12.16
CA ILE A 446 13.61 -14.81 10.75
C ILE A 446 12.51 -13.78 10.48
N TYR A 447 11.30 -14.00 11.00
CA TYR A 447 10.19 -13.06 10.84
C TYR A 447 10.40 -11.81 11.70
N ARG A 448 10.80 -11.98 12.97
CA ARG A 448 11.09 -10.86 13.88
C ARG A 448 12.20 -9.96 13.34
N CYS A 449 13.31 -10.54 12.88
CA CYS A 449 14.43 -9.75 12.36
C CYS A 449 14.08 -9.03 11.06
N ALA A 450 13.21 -9.60 10.21
CA ALA A 450 12.77 -8.94 8.98
C ALA A 450 11.99 -7.63 9.22
N ILE A 451 11.40 -7.44 10.40
CA ILE A 451 10.62 -6.22 10.72
C ILE A 451 11.51 -4.97 10.67
N SER A 452 12.66 -4.98 11.35
CA SER A 452 13.49 -3.78 11.51
C SER A 452 14.83 -3.82 10.75
N ASN A 453 15.15 -4.93 10.08
CA ASN A 453 16.43 -5.11 9.40
C ASN A 453 16.21 -5.26 7.90
N ILE A 454 16.25 -4.12 7.20
CA ILE A 454 15.92 -4.02 5.78
C ILE A 454 17.01 -4.61 4.88
N THR A 455 18.29 -4.46 5.23
CA THR A 455 19.38 -5.00 4.41
C THR A 455 19.75 -6.42 4.82
N PRO A 456 20.25 -7.28 3.89
CA PRO A 456 20.73 -8.61 4.23
C PRO A 456 21.78 -8.63 5.34
N GLY A 457 22.67 -7.64 5.35
CA GLY A 457 23.74 -7.55 6.36
C GLY A 457 23.19 -7.27 7.76
N ASP A 458 22.24 -6.35 7.88
CA ASP A 458 21.61 -6.02 9.18
C ASP A 458 20.78 -7.20 9.68
N PHE A 459 20.05 -7.84 8.77
CA PHE A 459 19.22 -9.00 9.05
C PHE A 459 20.03 -10.16 9.63
N LEU A 460 21.16 -10.50 9.03
CA LEU A 460 22.05 -11.55 9.54
C LEU A 460 22.70 -11.19 10.89
N ARG A 461 22.95 -9.91 11.15
CA ARG A 461 23.45 -9.47 12.47
C ARG A 461 22.39 -9.65 13.56
N CYS A 462 21.14 -9.32 13.26
CA CYS A 462 20.01 -9.56 14.16
C CYS A 462 19.87 -11.06 14.50
N LEU A 463 19.94 -11.95 13.49
CA LEU A 463 19.83 -13.40 13.71
C LEU A 463 20.97 -13.99 14.54
N THR A 464 22.18 -13.45 14.43
CA THR A 464 23.36 -13.96 15.15
C THR A 464 23.51 -13.36 16.56
N GLY A 465 22.62 -12.46 16.97
CA GLY A 465 22.73 -11.75 18.24
C GLY A 465 23.93 -10.81 18.31
N SER A 466 24.49 -10.42 17.16
CA SER A 466 25.65 -9.52 17.06
C SER A 466 25.24 -8.05 16.94
N GLU A 467 24.16 -7.68 17.64
CA GLU A 467 23.82 -6.27 17.84
C GLU A 467 24.89 -5.62 18.73
N THR A 468 25.57 -4.61 18.19
CA THR A 468 26.25 -3.64 19.06
C THR A 468 25.13 -2.92 19.82
N PRO A 469 25.13 -2.89 21.17
CA PRO A 469 24.06 -2.26 21.91
C PRO A 469 24.06 -0.76 21.66
N GLY A 470 23.23 -0.32 20.71
CA GLY A 470 22.73 1.04 20.64
C GLY A 470 21.89 1.27 21.89
N ARG A 471 22.52 1.91 22.88
CA ARG A 471 21.86 2.37 24.10
C ARG A 471 20.61 3.17 23.70
N PRO A 472 19.39 2.85 24.17
CA PRO A 472 18.24 3.71 23.91
C PRO A 472 18.53 5.11 24.46
N PRO A 473 18.21 6.19 23.72
CA PRO A 473 18.35 7.53 24.26
C PRO A 473 17.48 7.61 25.52
N ALA A 474 18.11 7.91 26.65
CA ALA A 474 17.40 8.19 27.87
C ALA A 474 16.46 9.38 27.60
N LEU A 475 15.15 9.17 27.76
CA LEU A 475 14.16 10.23 27.74
C LEU A 475 14.64 11.37 28.65
N PRO A 476 14.65 12.64 28.19
CA PRO A 476 15.10 13.75 29.02
C PRO A 476 14.15 13.93 30.20
N ASP A 477 14.68 13.69 31.40
CA ASP A 477 14.04 13.98 32.68
C ASP A 477 13.77 15.49 32.80
N ARG A 478 12.51 15.88 32.59
CA ARG A 478 12.04 17.27 32.69
C ARG A 478 11.93 17.78 34.14
N SER A 479 12.53 17.12 35.13
CA SER A 479 12.41 17.52 36.55
C SER A 479 13.56 18.37 37.10
N ARG A 480 14.55 18.78 36.30
CA ARG A 480 15.68 19.60 36.81
C ARG A 480 15.84 20.94 36.08
N SER A 481 15.25 21.97 36.66
CA SER A 481 15.60 23.37 36.40
C SER A 481 17.08 23.63 36.75
N PRO A 482 17.87 24.34 35.93
CA PRO A 482 19.24 24.70 36.29
C PRO A 482 19.23 25.81 37.36
N ARG A 483 19.97 25.62 38.45
CA ARG A 483 20.35 26.71 39.37
C ARG A 483 21.41 27.59 38.69
N PRO A 484 21.41 28.92 38.90
CA PRO A 484 22.44 29.79 38.35
C PRO A 484 23.75 29.62 39.13
N ALA A 485 24.85 29.52 38.38
CA ALA A 485 26.21 29.53 38.91
C ALA A 485 26.58 30.94 39.38
N GLY A 486 27.06 31.04 40.63
CA GLY A 486 27.61 32.28 41.19
C GLY A 486 29.03 32.57 40.68
N SER A 487 29.32 33.87 40.50
CA SER A 487 30.64 34.41 40.22
C SER A 487 31.58 34.31 41.43
N PRO A 488 32.91 34.24 41.23
CA PRO A 488 33.88 34.44 42.30
C PRO A 488 34.23 35.93 42.50
N ALA A 489 34.51 36.25 43.76
CA ALA A 489 34.76 37.56 44.41
C ALA A 489 36.08 38.26 43.97
N PRO A 490 36.47 39.46 44.47
CA PRO A 490 36.19 40.09 45.77
C PRO A 490 35.28 41.33 45.76
#